data_AF-A0A2V2ZDK4-F1
#
_entry.id   AF-A0A2V2ZDK4-F1
#
_cell.length_a   1.000
_cell.length_b   1.000
_cell.length_c   1.000
_cell.angle_alpha   90.00
_cell.angle_beta   90.00
_cell.angle_gamma   90.00
#
_symmetry.space_group_name_H-M   'P 1'
#
loop_
_entity.id
_entity.type
_entity.pdbx_description
1 polymer ?
#
loop_
_entity_poly.entity_id
_entity_poly.type
_entity_poly.pdbx_seq_one_letter_code
_entity_poly.pdbx_strand_id
1 'polypeptide(L)'
;MYKQIMLFNKNINLEIGNVYVIFNNYLLQEDKLDQSEKIFYINLPFYNSIKIPEYINDKDLSIEKYKKLIKKYNLEFIKPQEIIDVFNQLVYAIINEIESRNIFIIGTMGISFENIKLILKELINIAKIHEKIFVFVQNESKNLNIIEKVDLLKLNDFETWYVNKLENNDDNAFVFRQRR
;
A
#
# COMPACT_ATOMS: atom_id res chain seq x y z
N MET A 1 -12.66 -11.78 -12.78
CA MET A 1 -12.02 -11.20 -13.99
C MET A 1 -10.62 -10.76 -13.61
N TYR A 2 -9.63 -11.07 -14.45
CA TYR A 2 -8.25 -10.63 -14.24
C TYR A 2 -7.95 -9.41 -15.11
N LYS A 3 -7.04 -8.55 -14.64
CA LYS A 3 -6.45 -7.45 -15.39
C LYS A 3 -4.94 -7.66 -15.46
N GLN A 4 -4.41 -7.64 -16.67
CA GLN A 4 -2.96 -7.62 -16.87
C GLN A 4 -2.44 -6.21 -16.64
N ILE A 5 -1.43 -6.07 -15.80
CA ILE A 5 -0.77 -4.81 -15.48
C ILE A 5 0.74 -4.98 -15.52
N MET A 6 1.48 -3.92 -15.83
CA MET A 6 2.93 -3.93 -15.77
C MET A 6 3.40 -3.40 -14.41
N LEU A 7 4.07 -4.25 -13.63
CA LEU A 7 4.74 -3.88 -12.37
C LEU A 7 6.24 -4.12 -12.51
N PHE A 8 7.04 -3.07 -12.36
CA PHE A 8 8.51 -3.14 -12.37
C PHE A 8 9.04 -3.94 -13.57
N ASN A 9 8.63 -3.55 -14.78
CA ASN A 9 8.94 -4.24 -16.04
C ASN A 9 8.38 -5.68 -16.21
N LYS A 10 7.50 -6.16 -15.33
CA LYS A 10 6.88 -7.49 -15.43
C LYS A 10 5.37 -7.38 -15.65
N ASN A 11 4.86 -8.14 -16.61
CA ASN A 11 3.42 -8.27 -16.80
C ASN A 11 2.85 -9.27 -15.79
N ILE A 12 1.89 -8.82 -14.98
CA ILE A 12 1.26 -9.60 -13.92
C ILE A 12 -0.25 -9.55 -14.10
N ASN A 13 -0.89 -10.72 -14.03
CA ASN A 13 -2.35 -10.84 -14.05
C ASN A 13 -2.86 -10.76 -12.61
N LEU A 14 -3.62 -9.72 -12.30
CA LEU A 14 -4.21 -9.52 -10.98
C LEU A 14 -5.73 -9.58 -11.04
N GLU A 15 -6.34 -10.16 -10.01
CA GLU A 15 -7.79 -10.20 -9.89
C GLU A 15 -8.31 -8.83 -9.51
N ILE A 16 -9.29 -8.36 -10.26
CA ILE A 16 -9.98 -7.10 -9.96
C ILE A 16 -10.69 -7.22 -8.60
N GLY A 17 -10.62 -6.15 -7.81
CA GLY A 17 -11.27 -6.07 -6.52
C GLY A 17 -10.49 -6.68 -5.36
N ASN A 18 -9.17 -6.84 -5.51
CA ASN A 18 -8.31 -7.48 -4.52
C ASN A 18 -7.12 -6.61 -4.11
N VAL A 19 -6.57 -6.93 -2.95
CA VAL A 19 -5.37 -6.34 -2.38
C VAL A 19 -4.24 -7.36 -2.44
N TYR A 20 -3.06 -6.89 -2.79
CA TYR A 20 -1.84 -7.67 -2.92
C TYR A 20 -0.72 -7.03 -2.11
N VAL A 21 0.22 -7.84 -1.65
CA VAL A 21 1.50 -7.39 -1.10
C VAL A 21 2.62 -7.95 -1.97
N ILE A 22 3.59 -7.10 -2.28
CA ILE A 22 4.86 -7.44 -2.89
C ILE A 22 5.93 -7.23 -1.81
N PHE A 23 6.59 -8.31 -1.42
CA PHE A 23 7.82 -8.24 -0.64
C PHE A 23 8.97 -8.18 -1.65
N ASN A 24 9.71 -7.06 -1.71
CA ASN A 24 10.86 -6.89 -2.62
C ASN A 24 11.96 -6.00 -2.00
N ASN A 25 13.17 -6.54 -1.91
CA ASN A 25 14.34 -5.88 -1.31
C ASN A 25 15.09 -4.97 -2.29
N TYR A 26 15.03 -5.27 -3.59
CA TYR A 26 15.78 -4.55 -4.60
C TYR A 26 14.88 -4.36 -5.81
N LEU A 27 13.92 -3.46 -5.63
CA LEU A 27 13.42 -2.71 -6.76
C LEU A 27 14.59 -1.89 -7.29
N LEU A 28 15.21 -2.40 -8.36
CA LEU A 28 16.36 -1.75 -8.98
C LEU A 28 15.88 -0.41 -9.52
N GLN A 29 16.67 0.65 -9.36
CA GLN A 29 16.32 1.96 -9.95
C GLN A 29 16.13 1.88 -11.48
N GLU A 30 16.65 0.83 -12.11
CA GLU A 30 16.48 0.52 -13.52
C GLU A 30 15.05 0.07 -13.88
N ASP A 31 14.25 -0.35 -12.90
CA ASP A 31 12.85 -0.72 -13.11
C ASP A 31 12.02 0.51 -13.47
N LYS A 32 11.30 0.43 -14.60
CA LYS A 32 10.42 1.51 -15.04
C LYS A 32 9.00 1.22 -14.57
N LEU A 33 8.38 2.25 -14.00
CA LEU A 33 6.95 2.26 -13.70
C LEU A 33 6.17 2.40 -15.01
N ASP A 34 5.02 1.74 -15.10
CA ASP A 34 4.06 1.99 -16.18
C ASP A 34 3.56 3.45 -16.05
N GLN A 35 3.46 4.16 -17.17
CA GLN A 35 2.99 5.54 -17.18
C GLN A 35 1.48 5.65 -17.48
N SER A 36 0.77 4.53 -17.51
CA SER A 36 -0.67 4.47 -17.67
C SER A 36 -1.41 5.35 -16.67
N GLU A 37 -2.25 6.26 -17.18
CA GLU A 37 -3.09 7.14 -16.35
C GLU A 37 -4.05 6.37 -15.44
N LYS A 38 -4.27 5.06 -15.67
CA LYS A 38 -5.12 4.23 -14.82
C LYS A 38 -4.43 3.71 -13.56
N ILE A 39 -3.12 3.91 -13.43
CA ILE A 39 -2.31 3.41 -12.33
C ILE A 39 -1.78 4.57 -11.49
N PHE A 40 -1.90 4.44 -10.18
CA PHE A 40 -1.40 5.42 -9.22
C PHE A 40 -0.19 4.85 -8.49
N TYR A 41 0.97 5.50 -8.66
CA TYR A 41 2.23 5.11 -8.03
C TYR A 41 2.62 6.12 -6.96
N ILE A 42 2.56 5.71 -5.69
CA ILE A 42 2.84 6.59 -4.56
C ILE A 42 3.83 5.98 -3.58
N ASN A 43 4.74 6.81 -3.07
CA ASN A 43 5.67 6.50 -1.98
C ASN A 43 6.60 5.29 -2.23
N LEU A 44 6.89 4.98 -3.50
CA LEU A 44 7.84 3.92 -3.84
C LEU A 44 9.28 4.42 -3.75
N PRO A 45 10.28 3.55 -3.63
CA PRO A 45 11.70 3.93 -3.61
C PRO A 45 12.22 4.51 -4.95
N PHE A 46 11.39 4.63 -5.98
CA PHE A 46 11.75 5.22 -7.27
C PHE A 46 11.67 6.74 -7.27
N TYR A 47 12.54 7.39 -8.06
CA TYR A 47 12.54 8.85 -8.21
C TYR A 47 11.27 9.37 -8.90
N ASN A 48 10.74 8.64 -9.87
CA ASN A 48 9.55 9.00 -10.63
C ASN A 48 8.22 8.59 -9.97
N SER A 49 8.25 8.03 -8.75
CA SER A 49 7.04 7.83 -7.95
C SER A 49 6.73 9.10 -7.19
N ILE A 50 5.44 9.47 -7.16
CA ILE A 50 4.96 10.62 -6.40
C ILE A 50 5.24 10.37 -4.91
N LYS A 51 5.95 11.29 -4.24
CA LYS A 51 6.16 11.19 -2.78
C LYS A 51 4.95 11.76 -2.04
N ILE A 52 4.68 11.25 -0.84
CA ILE A 52 3.55 11.71 -0.02
C ILE A 52 3.60 13.23 0.19
N PRO A 53 4.74 13.84 0.59
CA PRO A 53 4.82 15.29 0.78
C PRO A 53 4.56 16.09 -0.49
N GLU A 54 5.01 15.59 -1.65
CA GLU A 54 4.79 16.22 -2.95
C GLU A 54 3.31 16.17 -3.35
N TYR A 55 2.65 15.02 -3.11
CA TYR A 55 1.24 14.84 -3.45
C TYR A 55 0.32 15.79 -2.68
N ILE A 56 0.61 16.00 -1.38
CA ILE A 56 -0.27 16.77 -0.49
C ILE A 56 -0.04 18.27 -0.51
N ASN A 57 1.11 18.75 -1.04
CA ASN A 57 1.54 20.14 -0.93
C ASN A 57 0.48 21.15 -1.41
N ASP A 58 -0.24 20.79 -2.48
CA ASP A 58 -1.28 21.63 -3.09
C ASP A 58 -2.71 21.12 -2.83
N LYS A 59 -2.91 20.29 -1.80
CA LYS A 59 -4.21 19.68 -1.49
C LYS A 59 -4.84 20.35 -0.27
N ASP A 60 -6.17 20.42 -0.29
CA ASP A 60 -6.95 20.76 0.90
C ASP A 60 -6.84 19.61 1.93
N LEU A 61 -6.06 19.84 2.98
CA LEU A 61 -5.85 18.94 4.11
C LEU A 61 -6.75 19.29 5.30
N SER A 62 -7.88 19.96 5.08
CA SER A 62 -8.84 20.22 6.15
C SER A 62 -9.38 18.92 6.73
N ILE A 63 -9.50 18.90 8.06
CA ILE A 63 -10.09 17.78 8.81
C ILE A 63 -11.51 17.47 8.31
N GLU A 64 -12.27 18.49 7.91
CA GLU A 64 -13.62 18.32 7.36
C GLU A 64 -13.63 17.54 6.05
N LYS A 65 -12.74 17.89 5.10
CA LYS A 65 -12.64 17.16 3.84
C LYS A 65 -12.25 15.71 4.08
N TYR A 66 -11.28 15.46 4.96
CA TYR A 66 -10.85 14.10 5.27
C TYR A 66 -11.94 13.28 5.94
N LYS A 67 -12.68 13.85 6.91
CA LYS A 67 -13.85 13.21 7.52
C LYS A 67 -14.91 12.82 6.48
N LYS A 68 -15.16 13.69 5.49
CA LYS A 68 -16.09 13.39 4.39
C LYS A 68 -15.61 12.20 3.55
N LEU A 69 -14.32 12.13 3.24
CA LEU A 69 -13.73 11.01 2.49
C LEU A 69 -13.77 9.70 3.29
N ILE A 70 -13.36 9.72 4.56
CA ILE A 70 -13.43 8.57 5.48
C ILE A 70 -14.86 8.01 5.52
N LYS A 71 -15.86 8.88 5.69
CA LYS A 71 -17.27 8.48 5.70
C LYS A 71 -17.74 7.93 4.35
N LYS A 72 -17.32 8.56 3.24
CA LYS A 72 -17.69 8.14 1.87
C LYS A 72 -17.24 6.71 1.58
N TYR A 73 -16.05 6.34 2.04
CA TYR A 73 -15.46 5.01 1.79
C TYR A 73 -15.58 4.05 2.98
N ASN A 74 -16.36 4.41 4.01
CA ASN A 74 -16.59 3.60 5.20
C ASN A 74 -15.30 3.08 5.86
N LEU A 75 -14.33 3.98 6.09
CA LEU A 75 -13.08 3.61 6.79
C LEU A 75 -13.32 3.64 8.29
N GLU A 76 -13.22 2.49 8.95
CA GLU A 76 -13.63 2.30 10.35
C GLU A 76 -12.51 2.57 11.36
N PHE A 77 -11.27 2.25 10.99
CA PHE A 77 -10.08 2.29 11.84
C PHE A 77 -9.26 3.57 11.65
N ILE A 78 -9.51 4.35 10.60
CA ILE A 78 -8.78 5.59 10.30
C ILE A 78 -9.37 6.75 11.10
N LYS A 79 -8.55 7.33 11.99
CA LYS A 79 -8.94 8.49 12.80
C LYS A 79 -8.56 9.80 12.10
N PRO A 80 -9.50 10.73 11.91
CA PRO A 80 -9.26 12.01 11.23
C PRO A 80 -8.51 13.04 12.09
N GLN A 81 -7.96 12.62 13.25
CA GLN A 81 -7.45 13.56 14.26
C GLN A 81 -6.21 14.31 13.79
N GLU A 82 -5.37 13.71 12.92
CA GLU A 82 -4.11 14.34 12.48
C GLU A 82 -3.76 13.97 11.03
N ILE A 83 -4.30 14.71 10.05
CA ILE A 83 -3.90 14.54 8.62
C ILE A 83 -2.41 14.83 8.42
N ILE A 84 -1.77 15.55 9.34
CA ILE A 84 -0.34 15.89 9.25
C ILE A 84 0.58 14.67 9.39
N ASP A 85 0.11 13.55 9.95
CA ASP A 85 0.89 12.33 10.05
C ASP A 85 1.01 11.63 8.69
N VAL A 86 2.19 11.12 8.36
CA VAL A 86 2.53 10.48 7.06
C VAL A 86 1.55 9.36 6.73
N PHE A 87 1.10 8.62 7.75
CA PHE A 87 0.06 7.60 7.60
C PHE A 87 -1.26 8.18 7.07
N ASN A 88 -1.79 9.22 7.71
CA ASN A 88 -3.06 9.82 7.30
C ASN A 88 -2.94 10.55 5.95
N GLN A 89 -1.77 11.13 5.65
CA GLN A 89 -1.48 11.70 4.32
C GLN A 89 -1.50 10.63 3.23
N LEU A 90 -0.90 9.47 3.48
CA LEU A 90 -0.95 8.34 2.55
C LEU A 90 -2.38 7.86 2.33
N VAL A 91 -3.14 7.66 3.41
CA VAL A 91 -4.55 7.26 3.33
C VAL A 91 -5.36 8.30 2.55
N TYR A 92 -5.19 9.59 2.85
CA TYR A 92 -5.82 10.68 2.12
C TYR A 92 -5.50 10.61 0.62
N ALA A 93 -4.23 10.42 0.26
CA ALA A 93 -3.81 10.33 -1.13
C ALA A 93 -4.46 9.16 -1.87
N ILE A 94 -4.50 7.98 -1.25
CA ILE A 94 -5.15 6.80 -1.81
C ILE A 94 -6.63 7.07 -2.03
N ILE A 95 -7.35 7.52 -1.01
CA ILE A 95 -8.81 7.63 -1.08
C ILE A 95 -9.29 8.80 -1.94
N ASN A 96 -8.49 9.85 -2.05
CA ASN A 96 -8.77 10.98 -2.93
C ASN A 96 -8.67 10.59 -4.42
N GLU A 97 -7.91 9.55 -4.76
CA GLU A 97 -7.69 9.10 -6.15
C GLU A 97 -8.52 7.83 -6.51
N ILE A 98 -9.28 7.25 -5.58
CA ILE A 98 -10.10 6.03 -5.83
C ILE A 98 -10.96 6.16 -7.08
N GLU A 99 -11.56 7.32 -7.33
CA GLU A 99 -12.50 7.48 -8.45
C GLU A 99 -11.79 7.61 -9.80
N SER A 100 -10.61 8.22 -9.84
CA SER A 100 -9.85 8.48 -11.06
C SER A 100 -8.94 7.32 -11.48
N ARG A 101 -8.61 6.41 -10.57
CA ARG A 101 -7.59 5.36 -10.78
C ARG A 101 -8.18 3.97 -10.58
N ASN A 102 -7.66 2.98 -11.28
CA ASN A 102 -8.13 1.59 -11.18
C ASN A 102 -7.16 0.70 -10.41
N ILE A 103 -5.88 1.06 -10.42
CA ILE A 103 -4.80 0.28 -9.81
C ILE A 103 -3.95 1.23 -8.96
N PHE A 104 -3.57 0.78 -7.78
CA PHE A 104 -2.79 1.54 -6.81
C PHE A 104 -1.57 0.73 -6.42
N ILE A 105 -0.38 1.28 -6.68
CA ILE A 105 0.90 0.70 -6.31
C ILE A 105 1.52 1.59 -5.24
N ILE A 106 1.53 1.09 -4.01
CA ILE A 106 1.74 1.90 -2.80
C ILE A 106 2.98 1.41 -2.08
N GLY A 107 3.99 2.24 -1.97
CA GLY A 107 5.17 1.96 -1.15
C GLY A 107 4.92 2.25 0.33
N THR A 108 5.44 1.38 1.19
CA THR A 108 5.27 1.49 2.65
C THR A 108 6.48 2.12 3.36
N MET A 109 7.38 2.76 2.62
CA MET A 109 8.59 3.37 3.21
C MET A 109 8.20 4.45 4.23
N GLY A 110 8.75 4.36 5.44
CA GLY A 110 8.45 5.29 6.53
C GLY A 110 7.11 5.05 7.25
N ILE A 111 6.36 4.01 6.87
CA ILE A 111 5.11 3.62 7.55
C ILE A 111 5.40 2.48 8.53
N SER A 112 4.91 2.60 9.76
CA SER A 112 5.06 1.53 10.76
C SER A 112 4.28 0.28 10.38
N PHE A 113 4.73 -0.87 10.88
CA PHE A 113 4.09 -2.16 10.62
C PHE A 113 2.59 -2.19 11.00
N GLU A 114 2.25 -1.69 12.19
CA GLU A 114 0.85 -1.60 12.65
C GLU A 114 -0.01 -0.75 11.71
N ASN A 115 0.55 0.35 11.21
CA ASN A 115 -0.15 1.22 10.28
C ASN A 115 -0.37 0.54 8.92
N ILE A 116 0.57 -0.29 8.45
CA ILE A 116 0.39 -1.08 7.22
C ILE A 116 -0.78 -2.07 7.39
N LYS A 117 -0.84 -2.78 8.53
CA LYS A 117 -1.94 -3.70 8.85
C LYS A 117 -3.29 -3.01 8.79
N LEU A 118 -3.39 -1.82 9.39
CA LEU A 118 -4.62 -1.01 9.39
C LEU A 118 -5.01 -0.60 7.96
N ILE A 119 -4.08 -0.11 7.15
CA ILE A 119 -4.35 0.28 5.77
C ILE A 119 -4.85 -0.93 4.96
N LEU A 120 -4.16 -2.06 5.04
CA LEU A 120 -4.54 -3.27 4.29
C LEU A 120 -5.96 -3.71 4.63
N LYS A 121 -6.35 -3.66 5.90
CA LYS A 121 -7.69 -4.02 6.36
C LYS A 121 -8.78 -3.14 5.74
N GLU A 122 -8.55 -1.83 5.68
CA GLU A 122 -9.48 -0.89 5.06
C GLU A 122 -9.59 -1.11 3.55
N LEU A 123 -8.45 -1.33 2.90
CA LEU A 123 -8.40 -1.41 1.44
C LEU A 123 -9.00 -2.70 0.88
N ILE A 124 -9.09 -3.79 1.64
CA ILE A 124 -9.77 -5.01 1.16
C ILE A 124 -11.23 -4.71 0.82
N ASN A 125 -11.92 -3.98 1.68
CA ASN A 125 -13.33 -3.63 1.46
C ASN A 125 -13.47 -2.66 0.28
N ILE A 126 -12.60 -1.64 0.22
CA ILE A 126 -12.59 -0.68 -0.89
C ILE A 126 -12.34 -1.40 -2.21
N ALA A 127 -11.35 -2.30 -2.26
CA ALA A 127 -10.99 -3.04 -3.45
C ALA A 127 -12.23 -3.74 -4.01
N LYS A 128 -12.92 -4.50 -3.16
CA LYS A 128 -14.08 -5.27 -3.55
C LYS A 128 -15.26 -4.40 -4.00
N ILE A 129 -15.59 -3.35 -3.24
CA ILE A 129 -16.76 -2.49 -3.51
C ILE A 129 -16.55 -1.63 -4.76
N HIS A 130 -15.34 -1.09 -4.93
CA HIS A 130 -15.02 -0.15 -6.02
C HIS A 130 -14.26 -0.80 -7.18
N GLU A 131 -14.15 -2.13 -7.18
CA GLU A 131 -13.46 -2.93 -8.21
C GLU A 131 -12.03 -2.43 -8.48
N LYS A 132 -11.29 -2.12 -7.40
CA LYS A 132 -9.91 -1.62 -7.46
C LYS A 132 -8.91 -2.73 -7.23
N ILE A 133 -7.71 -2.52 -7.74
CA ILE A 133 -6.55 -3.38 -7.44
C ILE A 133 -5.58 -2.55 -6.60
N PHE A 134 -5.25 -3.02 -5.40
CA PHE A 134 -4.22 -2.41 -4.57
C PHE A 134 -3.04 -3.35 -4.48
N VAL A 135 -1.83 -2.80 -4.60
CA VAL A 135 -0.58 -3.52 -4.45
C VAL A 135 0.30 -2.74 -3.49
N PHE A 136 0.52 -3.31 -2.32
CA PHE A 136 1.42 -2.79 -1.32
C PHE A 136 2.82 -3.30 -1.59
N VAL A 137 3.78 -2.39 -1.61
CA VAL A 137 5.17 -2.68 -1.91
C VAL A 137 5.96 -2.45 -0.63
N GLN A 138 6.35 -3.56 -0.02
CA GLN A 138 7.16 -3.58 1.18
C GLN A 138 8.62 -3.72 0.80
N ASN A 139 9.41 -2.72 1.18
CA ASN A 139 10.85 -2.75 1.06
C ASN A 139 11.42 -3.53 2.25
N GLU A 140 11.70 -4.81 2.03
CA GLU A 140 12.19 -5.72 3.06
C GLU A 140 13.71 -5.88 2.95
N SER A 141 14.41 -5.99 4.08
CA SER A 141 15.87 -6.19 4.08
C SER A 141 16.35 -7.51 3.45
N LYS A 142 15.43 -8.47 3.25
CA LYS A 142 15.69 -9.79 2.66
C LYS A 142 15.11 -9.87 1.26
N ASN A 143 15.88 -10.44 0.32
CA ASN A 143 15.52 -10.52 -1.11
C ASN A 143 14.42 -11.56 -1.38
N LEU A 144 13.20 -11.26 -0.92
CA LEU A 144 11.98 -11.92 -1.32
C LEU A 144 11.51 -11.23 -2.59
N ASN A 145 11.04 -11.94 -3.61
CA ASN A 145 10.37 -11.33 -4.77
C ASN A 145 9.05 -12.08 -5.00
N ILE A 146 8.13 -11.89 -4.06
CA ILE A 146 6.85 -12.60 -4.00
C ILE A 146 5.73 -11.58 -4.06
N ILE A 147 4.78 -11.82 -4.97
CA ILE A 147 3.48 -11.15 -4.97
C ILE A 147 2.44 -12.10 -4.38
N GLU A 148 1.71 -11.63 -3.38
CA GLU A 148 0.75 -12.45 -2.66
C GLU A 148 -0.57 -11.70 -2.48
N LYS A 149 -1.67 -12.39 -2.78
CA LYS A 149 -3.02 -11.88 -2.51
C LYS A 149 -3.26 -11.87 -1.01
N VAL A 150 -3.73 -10.74 -0.48
CA VAL A 150 -4.13 -10.59 0.92
C VAL A 150 -5.63 -10.82 1.04
N ASP A 151 -6.00 -11.69 1.97
CA ASP A 151 -7.38 -11.96 2.35
C ASP A 151 -7.59 -11.72 3.84
N LEU A 152 -8.85 -11.82 4.30
CA LEU A 152 -9.20 -11.59 5.69
C LEU A 152 -8.56 -12.61 6.65
N LEU A 153 -8.32 -13.85 6.20
CA LEU A 153 -7.69 -14.87 7.04
C LEU A 153 -6.25 -14.48 7.37
N LYS A 154 -5.48 -14.04 6.36
CA LYS A 154 -4.11 -13.54 6.54
C LYS A 154 -4.06 -12.28 7.39
N LEU A 155 -5.04 -11.38 7.28
CA LEU A 155 -5.09 -10.18 8.12
C LEU A 155 -5.45 -10.49 9.58
N ASN A 156 -6.30 -11.49 9.82
CA ASN A 156 -6.64 -11.90 11.18
C ASN A 156 -5.43 -12.48 11.92
N ASP A 157 -4.53 -13.15 11.18
CA ASP A 157 -3.29 -13.71 11.69
C ASP A 157 -2.04 -12.96 11.15
N PHE A 158 -2.15 -11.63 11.04
CA PHE A 158 -1.19 -10.82 10.27
C PHE A 158 0.25 -10.93 10.79
N GLU A 159 0.44 -10.93 12.11
CA GLU A 159 1.78 -11.03 12.70
C GLU A 159 2.43 -12.36 12.34
N THR A 160 1.76 -13.48 12.58
CA THR A 160 2.28 -14.81 12.26
C THR A 160 2.45 -14.99 10.75
N TRP A 161 1.47 -14.57 9.94
CA TRP A 161 1.60 -14.60 8.48
C TRP A 161 2.80 -13.79 8.00
N TYR A 162 2.96 -12.55 8.47
CA TYR A 162 4.05 -11.67 8.06
C TYR A 162 5.41 -12.17 8.55
N VAL A 163 5.52 -12.54 9.83
CA VAL A 163 6.76 -13.06 10.44
C VAL A 163 7.20 -14.36 9.76
N ASN A 164 6.29 -15.33 9.57
CA ASN A 164 6.62 -16.58 8.87
C ASN A 164 7.13 -16.33 7.44
N LYS A 165 6.63 -15.29 6.77
CA LYS A 165 7.12 -14.92 5.43
C LYS A 165 8.53 -14.35 5.46
N LEU A 166 8.94 -13.74 6.56
CA LEU A 166 10.31 -13.28 6.80
C LEU A 166 11.24 -14.38 7.34
N GLU A 167 10.71 -15.36 8.08
CA GLU A 167 11.46 -16.45 8.73
C GLU A 167 11.75 -17.64 7.80
N ASN A 168 10.91 -17.92 6.80
CA ASN A 168 11.13 -19.02 5.84
C ASN A 168 12.38 -18.87 4.92
N ASN A 169 13.30 -17.95 5.25
CA ASN A 169 14.64 -17.76 4.65
C ASN A 169 15.61 -17.29 5.77
N ASP A 170 16.01 -18.21 6.66
CA ASP A 170 16.80 -17.97 7.90
C ASP A 170 18.29 -17.65 7.62
N ASP A 171 19.01 -16.83 8.41
CA ASP A 171 19.53 -17.21 9.73
C ASP A 171 19.63 -16.07 10.78
N ASN A 172 18.92 -14.95 10.66
CA ASN A 172 18.88 -13.94 11.74
C ASN A 172 17.53 -13.23 11.76
N ALA A 173 16.51 -13.97 12.22
CA ALA A 173 15.19 -13.44 12.51
C ALA A 173 15.29 -12.10 13.25
N PHE A 174 14.59 -11.11 12.67
CA PHE A 174 14.61 -9.71 13.06
C PHE A 174 14.30 -9.56 14.56
N VAL A 175 15.32 -9.19 15.35
CA VAL A 175 15.07 -8.74 16.72
C VAL A 175 14.32 -7.42 16.62
N PHE A 176 13.04 -7.45 16.95
CA PHE A 176 12.16 -6.30 17.09
C PHE A 176 12.72 -5.37 18.19
N ARG A 177 13.71 -4.54 17.87
CA ARG A 177 14.12 -3.43 18.73
C ARG A 177 13.26 -2.23 18.38
N GLN A 178 12.11 -2.16 19.03
CA GLN A 178 11.44 -0.90 19.33
C GLN A 178 12.52 0.01 19.93
N ARG A 179 12.99 1.02 19.18
CA ARG A 179 13.84 2.05 19.76
C ARG A 179 12.95 2.81 20.74
N ARG A 180 13.26 2.68 22.04
CA ARG A 180 12.83 3.63 23.07
C ARG A 180 13.38 5.01 22.75
#